data_AF-A0ABD5SIV3-F1
#
_entry.id   AF-A0ABD5SIV3-F1
#
_cell.length_a   1.000
_cell.length_b   1.000
_cell.length_c   1.000
_cell.angle_alpha   90.00
_cell.angle_beta   90.00
_cell.angle_gamma   90.00
#
_symmetry.space_group_name_H-M   'P 1'
#
loop_
_entity.id
_entity.type
_entity.pdbx_description
1 polymer ?
#
loop_
_entity_poly.entity_id
_entity_poly.type
_entity_poly.pdbx_seq_one_letter_code
_entity_poly.pdbx_strand_id
1 'polypeptide(L)'
;VPLVAVTADRLGRPYVIARKQAKEYGTGNRIEGRLEAGEEVVVLEDIATTGQSAVDAVEALREAGAVVDRVLVVVDREEGATERLAEHDIELESLLTASALLADRDTDA
;
A
#
# COMPACT_ATOMS: atom_id res chain seq x y z
N VAL A 1 -8.65 2.83 1.68
CA VAL A 1 -8.93 4.28 1.97
C VAL A 1 -9.24 4.56 3.44
N PRO A 2 -10.22 3.92 4.12
CA PRO A 2 -10.53 4.27 5.51
C PRO A 2 -9.35 4.07 6.46
N LEU A 3 -8.58 3.00 6.26
CA LEU A 3 -7.39 2.69 7.05
C LEU A 3 -6.35 3.81 6.99
N VAL A 4 -5.96 4.26 5.79
CA VAL A 4 -4.98 5.34 5.63
C VAL A 4 -5.50 6.66 6.18
N ALA A 5 -6.79 6.97 6.02
CA ALA A 5 -7.37 8.21 6.52
C ALA A 5 -7.29 8.30 8.06
N VAL A 6 -7.65 7.22 8.77
CA VAL A 6 -7.58 7.17 10.23
C VAL A 6 -6.13 7.12 10.72
N THR A 7 -5.25 6.37 10.04
CA THR A 7 -3.82 6.32 10.40
C THR A 7 -3.17 7.70 10.23
N ALA A 8 -3.44 8.38 9.13
CA ALA A 8 -2.92 9.72 8.86
C ALA A 8 -3.41 10.75 9.90
N ASP A 9 -4.71 10.73 10.23
CA ASP A 9 -5.30 11.56 11.29
C ASP A 9 -4.62 11.33 12.64
N ARG A 10 -4.47 10.06 13.06
CA ARG A 10 -3.81 9.72 14.33
C ARG A 10 -2.34 10.11 14.40
N LEU A 11 -1.64 10.11 13.27
CA LEU A 11 -0.23 10.48 13.20
C LEU A 11 -0.01 11.98 12.94
N GLY A 12 -1.07 12.75 12.69
CA GLY A 12 -0.96 14.15 12.26
C GLY A 12 -0.21 14.29 10.94
N ARG A 13 -0.35 13.32 10.03
CA ARG A 13 0.34 13.27 8.73
C ARG A 13 -0.65 13.47 7.58
N PRO A 14 -0.23 14.07 6.45
CA PRO A 14 -1.05 14.08 5.25
C PRO A 14 -1.17 12.67 4.64
N TYR A 15 -2.18 12.46 3.81
CA TYR A 15 -2.28 11.28 2.96
C TYR A 15 -2.77 11.65 1.57
N VAL A 16 -2.50 10.75 0.62
CA VAL A 16 -3.01 10.80 -0.75
C VAL A 16 -3.69 9.49 -1.12
N ILE A 17 -4.48 9.49 -2.19
CA ILE A 17 -5.11 8.28 -2.73
C ILE A 17 -4.64 8.08 -4.17
N ALA A 18 -4.06 6.91 -4.44
CA ALA A 18 -3.77 6.47 -5.80
C ALA A 18 -5.01 5.80 -6.41
N ARG A 19 -5.47 6.28 -7.57
CA ARG A 19 -6.59 5.69 -8.31
C ARG A 19 -6.10 4.59 -9.26
N LYS A 20 -6.91 3.53 -9.37
CA LYS A 20 -6.69 2.43 -10.33
C LYS A 20 -6.77 2.86 -11.80
N GLN A 21 -7.49 3.94 -12.11
CA GLN A 21 -7.62 4.46 -13.47
C GLN A 21 -7.44 5.98 -13.48
N ALA A 22 -6.81 6.49 -14.54
CA ALA A 22 -6.70 7.92 -14.79
C ALA A 22 -8.09 8.54 -15.05
N LYS A 23 -8.25 9.83 -14.76
CA LYS A 23 -9.48 10.55 -15.13
C LYS A 23 -9.58 10.62 -16.66
N GLU A 24 -10.74 10.28 -17.23
CA GLU A 24 -11.01 10.38 -18.68
C GLU A 24 -10.92 11.81 -19.22
N TYR A 25 -11.09 12.82 -18.36
CA TYR A 25 -10.99 14.25 -18.71
C TYR A 25 -10.03 14.96 -17.73
N GLY A 26 -8.83 15.30 -18.19
CA GLY A 26 -7.79 16.00 -17.41
C GLY A 26 -6.37 15.51 -17.71
N THR A 27 -5.38 15.99 -16.95
CA THR A 27 -3.93 15.70 -17.12
C THR A 27 -3.51 14.25 -16.79
N GLY A 28 -4.43 13.28 -16.77
CA GLY A 28 -4.11 11.88 -16.47
C GLY A 28 -3.67 11.61 -15.03
N ASN A 29 -3.76 12.59 -14.12
CA ASN A 29 -3.26 12.45 -12.76
C ASN A 29 -4.05 11.38 -11.96
N ARG A 30 -3.35 10.33 -11.52
CA ARG A 30 -3.89 9.22 -10.71
C ARG A 30 -3.92 9.53 -9.22
N ILE A 31 -3.33 10.64 -8.78
CA ILE A 31 -3.20 10.99 -7.35
C ILE A 31 -4.27 12.00 -6.93
N GLU A 32 -4.98 11.70 -5.85
CA GLU A 32 -5.84 12.64 -5.13
C GLU A 32 -5.18 13.10 -3.82
N GLY A 33 -5.07 14.41 -3.65
CA GLY A 33 -4.40 15.05 -2.52
C GLY A 33 -3.24 15.93 -2.96
N ARG A 34 -2.48 16.46 -2.01
CA ARG A 34 -1.24 17.19 -2.27
C ARG A 34 -0.08 16.22 -2.13
N LEU A 35 0.72 16.13 -3.18
CA LEU A 35 1.96 15.38 -3.23
C LEU A 35 2.98 16.23 -3.97
N GLU A 36 4.14 16.41 -3.36
CA GLU A 36 5.28 17.11 -3.96
C GLU A 36 6.36 16.12 -4.39
N ALA A 37 7.09 16.46 -5.46
CA ALA A 37 8.17 15.61 -5.94
C ALA A 37 9.27 15.49 -4.89
N GLY A 38 9.75 14.26 -4.67
CA GLY A 38 10.75 13.92 -3.67
C GLY A 38 10.16 13.63 -2.28
N GLU A 39 8.84 13.76 -2.06
CA GLU A 39 8.24 13.35 -0.78
C GLU A 39 8.33 11.83 -0.61
N GLU A 40 8.76 11.39 0.57
CA GLU A 40 8.76 10.00 0.99
C GLU A 40 7.34 9.58 1.41
N VAL A 41 6.83 8.52 0.79
CA VAL A 41 5.47 8.01 1.02
C VAL A 41 5.54 6.52 1.31
N VAL A 42 4.78 6.08 2.31
CA VAL A 42 4.52 4.67 2.56
C VAL A 42 3.13 4.30 2.04
N VAL A 43 3.02 3.17 1.35
CA VAL A 43 1.73 2.65 0.90
C VAL A 43 1.12 1.77 1.99
N LEU A 44 -0.20 1.87 2.17
CA LEU A 44 -0.93 1.11 3.18
C LEU A 44 -2.07 0.32 2.53
N GLU A 45 -2.02 -1.01 2.66
CA GLU A 45 -3.01 -1.96 2.15
C GLU A 45 -3.70 -2.70 3.31
N ASP A 46 -4.89 -3.24 3.03
CA ASP A 46 -5.60 -4.11 3.97
C ASP A 46 -5.09 -5.55 3.88
N ILE A 47 -5.10 -6.13 2.68
CA ILE A 47 -4.73 -7.52 2.44
C ILE A 47 -3.84 -7.60 1.19
N ALA A 48 -2.68 -8.25 1.32
CA ALA A 48 -1.80 -8.56 0.21
C ALA A 48 -1.98 -10.04 -0.19
N THR A 49 -2.26 -10.29 -1.47
CA THR A 49 -2.23 -11.65 -2.06
C THR A 49 -1.00 -11.82 -2.93
N THR A 50 -1.10 -11.41 -4.18
CA THR A 50 -0.01 -11.47 -5.16
C THR A 50 0.87 -10.22 -5.17
N GLY A 51 0.42 -9.13 -4.52
CA GLY A 51 1.13 -7.85 -4.49
C GLY A 51 0.88 -6.91 -5.67
N GLN A 52 0.17 -7.32 -6.75
CA GLN A 52 0.03 -6.47 -7.96
C GLN A 52 -0.56 -5.09 -7.66
N SER A 53 -1.64 -5.03 -6.88
CA SER A 53 -2.30 -3.76 -6.60
C SER A 53 -1.41 -2.79 -5.82
N ALA A 54 -0.56 -3.31 -4.93
CA ALA A 54 0.43 -2.51 -4.22
C ALA A 54 1.49 -1.98 -5.19
N VAL A 55 2.01 -2.81 -6.09
CA VAL A 55 2.94 -2.40 -7.15
C VAL A 55 2.33 -1.29 -8.02
N ASP A 56 1.10 -1.48 -8.51
CA ASP A 56 0.42 -0.48 -9.35
C ASP A 56 0.26 0.87 -8.63
N ALA A 57 -0.01 0.84 -7.32
CA ALA A 57 -0.14 2.03 -6.50
C ALA A 57 1.22 2.72 -6.26
N VAL A 58 2.27 1.94 -5.98
CA VAL A 58 3.64 2.43 -5.83
C VAL A 58 4.13 3.08 -7.13
N GLU A 59 3.90 2.45 -8.27
CA GLU A 59 4.24 3.01 -9.58
C GLU A 59 3.51 4.32 -9.85
N ALA A 60 2.21 4.39 -9.56
CA ALA A 60 1.44 5.63 -9.70
C ALA A 60 2.00 6.78 -8.83
N LEU A 61 2.46 6.48 -7.62
CA LEU A 61 3.08 7.46 -6.72
C LEU A 61 4.47 7.88 -7.21
N ARG A 62 5.31 6.91 -7.64
CA ARG A 62 6.64 7.17 -8.20
C ARG A 62 6.56 8.00 -9.49
N GLU A 63 5.60 7.72 -10.36
CA GLU A 63 5.30 8.55 -11.55
C GLU A 63 4.88 9.98 -11.20
N ALA A 64 4.20 10.16 -10.07
CA ALA A 64 3.85 11.48 -9.54
C ALA A 64 5.02 12.16 -8.80
N GLY A 65 6.19 11.52 -8.74
CA GLY A 65 7.42 12.07 -8.18
C GLY A 65 7.71 11.69 -6.74
N ALA A 66 6.91 10.84 -6.10
CA ALA A 66 7.19 10.38 -4.74
C ALA A 66 8.34 9.37 -4.69
N VAL A 67 9.00 9.30 -3.54
CA VAL A 67 9.90 8.20 -3.19
C VAL A 67 9.09 7.19 -2.37
N VAL A 68 9.01 5.96 -2.85
CA VAL A 68 8.25 4.89 -2.20
C VAL A 68 9.07 3.62 -2.24
N ASP A 69 9.49 3.13 -1.08
CA ASP A 69 10.33 1.94 -0.91
C ASP A 69 9.69 0.89 0.02
N ARG A 70 8.53 1.20 0.61
CA ARG A 70 7.84 0.31 1.55
C ARG A 70 6.33 0.30 1.36
N VAL A 71 5.76 -0.89 1.52
CA VAL A 71 4.32 -1.15 1.65
C VAL A 71 4.07 -1.78 3.02
N LEU A 72 3.13 -1.19 3.76
CA LEU A 72 2.59 -1.78 4.98
C LEU A 72 1.26 -2.46 4.64
N VAL A 73 1.04 -3.66 5.18
CA VAL A 73 -0.22 -4.39 5.03
C VAL A 73 -0.73 -4.91 6.36
N VAL A 74 -2.05 -4.95 6.55
CA VAL A 74 -2.62 -5.55 7.75
C VAL A 74 -2.43 -7.06 7.73
N VAL A 75 -2.78 -7.72 6.62
CA VAL A 75 -2.63 -9.17 6.45
C VAL A 75 -1.90 -9.51 5.17
N ASP A 76 -0.76 -10.19 5.29
CA ASP A 76 -0.15 -10.89 4.15
C ASP A 76 -0.74 -12.30 4.04
N ARG A 77 -1.28 -12.63 2.87
CA ARG A 77 -1.82 -13.97 2.55
C ARG A 77 -0.73 -14.99 2.24
N GLU A 78 0.52 -14.55 2.10
CA GLU A 78 1.67 -15.41 1.78
C GLU A 78 1.50 -16.07 0.39
N GLU A 79 0.90 -15.35 -0.57
CA GLU A 79 0.60 -15.81 -1.93
C GLU A 79 1.55 -15.18 -2.98
N GLY A 80 2.74 -14.74 -2.57
CA GLY A 80 3.79 -14.21 -3.44
C GLY A 80 3.93 -12.68 -3.48
N ALA A 81 3.24 -11.96 -2.58
CA ALA A 81 3.35 -10.49 -2.51
C ALA A 81 4.77 -10.04 -2.18
N THR A 82 5.41 -10.63 -1.16
CA THR A 82 6.77 -10.26 -0.72
C THR A 82 7.78 -10.34 -1.86
N GLU A 83 7.78 -11.43 -2.62
CA GLU A 83 8.69 -11.64 -3.76
C GLU A 83 8.42 -10.62 -4.86
N ARG A 84 7.14 -10.42 -5.21
CA ARG A 84 6.77 -9.44 -6.24
C ARG A 84 7.20 -8.04 -5.85
N LEU A 85 6.92 -7.60 -4.62
CA LEU A 85 7.28 -6.26 -4.17
C LEU A 85 8.81 -6.07 -4.17
N ALA A 86 9.58 -7.10 -3.79
CA ALA A 86 11.03 -7.07 -3.84
C ALA A 86 11.59 -6.90 -5.27
N GLU A 87 10.96 -7.50 -6.29
CA GLU A 87 11.32 -7.30 -7.72
C GLU A 87 11.19 -5.86 -8.18
N HIS A 88 10.42 -5.03 -7.46
CA HIS A 88 10.19 -3.61 -7.74
C HIS A 88 10.93 -2.67 -6.76
N ASP A 89 11.90 -3.20 -6.00
CA ASP A 89 12.63 -2.49 -4.95
C ASP A 89 11.69 -1.94 -3.87
N ILE A 90 10.76 -2.77 -3.39
CA ILE A 90 9.80 -2.43 -2.34
C ILE A 90 9.84 -3.48 -1.24
N GLU A 91 10.00 -3.04 0.00
CA GLU A 91 9.86 -3.88 1.18
C GLU A 91 8.39 -4.04 1.58
N LEU A 92 7.92 -5.27 1.79
CA LEU A 92 6.60 -5.55 2.38
C LEU A 92 6.74 -5.80 3.88
N GLU A 93 6.00 -5.06 4.68
CA GLU A 93 5.87 -5.28 6.12
C GLU A 93 4.41 -5.55 6.46
N SER A 94 4.14 -6.69 7.11
CA SER A 94 2.79 -7.10 7.49
C SER A 94 2.61 -7.10 9.00
N LEU A 95 1.43 -6.69 9.48
CA LEU A 95 1.08 -6.83 10.89
C LEU A 95 0.80 -8.29 11.27
N LEU A 96 0.23 -9.03 10.32
CA LEU A 96 -0.19 -10.41 10.47
C LEU A 96 0.07 -11.17 9.17
N THR A 97 0.37 -12.46 9.29
CA THR A 97 0.32 -13.40 8.18
C THR A 97 -0.95 -14.25 8.25
N ALA A 98 -1.40 -14.79 7.12
CA ALA A 98 -2.52 -15.71 7.09
C ALA A 98 -2.24 -16.97 7.94
N SER A 99 -1.01 -17.49 7.89
CA SER A 99 -0.59 -18.59 8.75
C SER A 99 -0.75 -18.28 10.25
N ALA A 100 -0.28 -17.12 10.70
CA ALA A 100 -0.39 -16.71 12.10
C ALA A 100 -1.85 -16.52 12.54
N LEU A 101 -2.66 -15.87 11.70
CA LEU A 101 -4.09 -15.67 11.97
C LEU A 101 -4.89 -16.97 12.06
N LEU A 102 -4.54 -17.97 11.25
CA LEU A 102 -5.23 -19.25 11.25
C LEU A 102 -4.80 -20.15 12.41
N ALA A 103 -3.52 -20.09 12.81
CA ALA A 103 -3.01 -20.84 13.97
C ALA A 103 -3.66 -20.41 15.30
N ASP A 104 -3.99 -19.14 15.45
CA ASP A 104 -4.63 -18.61 16.68
C ASP A 104 -6.04 -19.21 16.91
N ARG A 105 -6.75 -19.56 15.82
CA ARG A 105 -8.11 -20.14 15.91
C ARG A 105 -8.15 -21.54 16.50
N ASP A 106 -7.05 -22.28 16.42
CA ASP A 106 -6.95 -23.65 16.94
C ASP A 106 -6.63 -23.67 18.45
N THR A 107 -6.34 -22.51 19.07
CA THR A 107 -6.03 -22.40 20.50
C THR A 107 -7.27 -22.14 21.36
N ASP A 108 -8.37 -21.67 20.74
CA ASP A 108 -9.65 -21.37 21.39
C ASP A 108 -10.72 -22.48 21.21
N ALA A 109 -10.35 -23.65 20.67
CA ALA A 109 -11.22 -24.82 20.46
C ALA A 109 -10.89 -25.98 21.41
#